data_AF-A0A0P8DBF7-F1
#
_entry.id   AF-A0A0P8DBF7-F1
#
_cell.length_a   1.000
_cell.length_b   1.000
_cell.length_c   1.000
_cell.angle_alpha   90.00
_cell.angle_beta   90.00
_cell.angle_gamma   90.00
#
_symmetry.space_group_name_H-M   'P 1'
#
loop_
_entity.id
_entity.type
_entity.pdbx_description
1 polymer ?
#
loop_
_entity_poly.entity_id
_entity_poly.type
_entity_poly.pdbx_seq_one_letter_code
_entity_poly.pdbx_strand_id
1 'polypeptide(L)'
;MDVSVIGASGDCGREIVAQLVVLGVLDPTERLQLVGREAGQSSQVLYGLCSDLSDAYAEKAPIFDVALRPEDIVADVIVMTAGATVGGQVTSRSQLASANLPIFESYAKAIAQHGYGHEVVIIVTNPVELAVAVFSRHLGRHRVIGVGAYSDTLRFRREIATDLGVRRQLVQGFVVGEHGEGMVPLWSSVKVHGMTPEELREIRRRLQQGLSVRDFPDAVLREKQSVMAIIKTGDIAQAYRYVDGLSSDLRVVIKPFVTQLSGAKTIAATANVTVDLVHSLLQGKEMVVSGQVQLAGEFYDIQTPLGVPILVTPSGWSRVVTLQLWAEEAEMLQKSAETISRRLKEDLAQHG
;
A
#
# COMPACT_ATOMS: atom_id res chain seq x y z
N MET A 1 0.78 22.31 7.02
CA MET A 1 1.18 21.51 5.86
C MET A 1 -0.07 21.11 5.13
N ASP A 2 -0.08 21.29 3.82
CA ASP A 2 -1.26 21.02 2.98
C ASP A 2 -1.23 19.57 2.46
N VAL A 3 -2.41 18.96 2.33
CA VAL A 3 -2.56 17.58 1.83
C VAL A 3 -3.46 17.58 0.60
N SER A 4 -3.03 16.92 -0.49
CA SER A 4 -3.88 16.67 -1.66
C SER A 4 -4.19 15.19 -1.79
N VAL A 5 -5.47 14.83 -1.97
CA VAL A 5 -5.90 13.44 -2.25
C VAL A 5 -6.36 13.33 -3.70
N ILE A 6 -5.52 12.74 -4.55
CA ILE A 6 -5.83 12.46 -5.96
C ILE A 6 -6.71 11.23 -6.08
N GLY A 7 -7.86 11.39 -6.73
CA GLY A 7 -8.89 10.34 -6.78
C GLY A 7 -9.89 10.42 -5.62
N ALA A 8 -10.04 11.59 -5.00
CA ALA A 8 -10.90 11.78 -3.81
C ALA A 8 -12.37 11.42 -4.03
N SER A 9 -12.87 11.35 -5.26
CA SER A 9 -14.25 10.93 -5.56
C SER A 9 -14.43 9.41 -5.59
N GLY A 10 -13.34 8.63 -5.59
CA GLY A 10 -13.37 7.16 -5.54
C GLY A 10 -13.52 6.62 -4.12
N ASP A 11 -13.88 5.34 -3.98
CA ASP A 11 -14.16 4.75 -2.66
C ASP A 11 -13.00 4.87 -1.67
N CYS A 12 -11.77 4.56 -2.11
CA CYS A 12 -10.58 4.68 -1.26
C CYS A 12 -10.23 6.13 -0.94
N GLY A 13 -10.34 7.03 -1.93
CA GLY A 13 -10.07 8.46 -1.74
C GLY A 13 -11.03 9.10 -0.76
N ARG A 14 -12.33 8.80 -0.87
CA ARG A 14 -13.37 9.27 0.06
C ARG A 14 -13.12 8.80 1.48
N GLU A 15 -12.76 7.52 1.67
CA GLU A 15 -12.44 7.00 2.99
C GLU A 15 -11.20 7.68 3.60
N ILE A 16 -10.14 7.91 2.81
CA ILE A 16 -8.95 8.63 3.27
C ILE A 16 -9.31 10.06 3.70
N VAL A 17 -10.05 10.79 2.85
CA VAL A 17 -10.51 12.15 3.17
C VAL A 17 -11.34 12.16 4.45
N ALA A 18 -12.32 11.26 4.58
CA ALA A 18 -13.16 11.17 5.77
C ALA A 18 -12.32 10.88 7.02
N GLN A 19 -11.37 9.94 6.96
CA GLN A 19 -10.51 9.63 8.11
C GLN A 19 -9.58 10.79 8.49
N LEU A 20 -8.99 11.51 7.51
CA LEU A 20 -8.17 12.70 7.78
C LEU A 20 -8.95 13.75 8.57
N VAL A 21 -10.20 14.00 8.20
CA VAL A 21 -11.08 14.97 8.88
C VAL A 21 -11.56 14.46 10.24
N VAL A 22 -12.02 13.20 10.32
CA VAL A 22 -12.51 12.59 11.57
C VAL A 22 -11.44 12.60 12.64
N LEU A 23 -10.22 12.22 12.28
CA LEU A 23 -9.08 12.14 13.19
C LEU A 23 -8.44 13.51 13.48
N GLY A 24 -8.83 14.57 12.77
CA GLY A 24 -8.24 15.89 12.92
C GLY A 24 -6.75 15.89 12.57
N VAL A 25 -6.39 15.19 11.48
CA VAL A 25 -5.00 15.07 11.04
C VAL A 25 -4.46 16.40 10.53
N LEU A 26 -5.34 17.25 9.99
CA LEU A 26 -5.06 18.62 9.60
C LEU A 26 -5.75 19.60 10.55
N ASP A 27 -5.07 20.69 10.88
CA ASP A 27 -5.63 21.80 11.63
C ASP A 27 -6.61 22.63 10.77
N PRO A 28 -7.54 23.41 11.37
CA PRO A 28 -8.48 24.26 10.63
C PRO A 28 -7.85 25.35 9.74
N THR A 29 -6.54 25.58 9.88
CA THR A 29 -5.79 26.55 9.06
C THR A 29 -5.05 25.90 7.88
N GLU A 30 -5.01 24.57 7.84
CA GLU A 30 -4.34 23.80 6.80
C GLU A 30 -5.33 23.39 5.71
N ARG A 31 -4.81 23.17 4.49
CA ARG A 31 -5.65 22.80 3.35
C ARG A 31 -5.71 21.29 3.16
N LEU A 32 -6.92 20.76 3.01
CA LEU A 32 -7.18 19.44 2.43
C LEU A 32 -7.77 19.60 1.04
N GLN A 33 -6.95 19.40 0.01
CA GLN A 33 -7.34 19.51 -1.38
C GLN A 33 -7.86 18.16 -1.90
N LEU A 34 -9.10 18.12 -2.36
CA LEU A 34 -9.72 16.96 -2.97
C LEU A 34 -9.54 17.06 -4.48
N VAL A 35 -8.79 16.12 -5.06
CA VAL A 35 -8.44 16.17 -6.48
C VAL A 35 -9.26 15.13 -7.26
N GLY A 36 -9.97 15.61 -8.27
CA GLY A 36 -10.87 14.84 -9.12
C GLY A 36 -10.59 15.04 -10.61
N ARG A 37 -11.64 14.91 -11.42
CA ARG A 37 -11.60 15.19 -12.86
C ARG A 37 -12.73 16.13 -13.23
N GLU A 38 -12.46 17.02 -14.19
CA GLU A 38 -13.47 17.91 -14.75
C GLU A 38 -14.58 17.14 -15.46
N ALA A 39 -14.20 16.10 -16.23
CA ALA A 39 -15.15 15.25 -16.93
C ALA A 39 -15.88 14.25 -16.00
N GLY A 40 -17.18 14.11 -16.21
CA GLY A 40 -18.04 13.15 -15.52
C GLY A 40 -18.55 13.66 -14.17
N GLN A 41 -18.91 12.74 -13.28
CA GLN A 41 -19.53 13.08 -11.98
C GLN A 41 -18.52 13.41 -10.87
N SER A 42 -17.21 13.30 -11.13
CA SER A 42 -16.17 13.47 -10.10
C SER A 42 -16.28 14.84 -9.43
N SER A 43 -16.32 15.93 -10.20
CA SER A 43 -16.50 17.29 -9.69
C SER A 43 -17.73 17.43 -8.77
N GLN A 44 -18.89 16.96 -9.22
CA GLN A 44 -20.14 17.03 -8.44
C GLN A 44 -20.03 16.30 -7.10
N VAL A 45 -19.42 15.10 -7.10
CA VAL A 45 -19.19 14.31 -5.89
C VAL A 45 -18.25 15.04 -4.93
N LEU A 46 -17.19 15.69 -5.43
CA LEU A 46 -16.22 16.39 -4.59
C LEU A 46 -16.83 17.61 -3.90
N TYR A 47 -17.54 18.47 -4.64
CA TYR A 47 -18.21 19.63 -4.03
C TYR A 47 -19.26 19.21 -3.00
N GLY A 48 -20.03 18.16 -3.29
CA GLY A 48 -20.97 17.58 -2.33
C GLY A 48 -20.28 17.05 -1.07
N LEU A 49 -19.18 16.32 -1.23
CA LEU A 49 -18.40 15.77 -0.11
C LEU A 49 -17.78 16.88 0.76
N CYS A 50 -17.21 17.93 0.14
CA CYS A 50 -16.68 19.07 0.89
C CYS A 50 -17.79 19.76 1.71
N SER A 51 -18.97 19.96 1.13
CA SER A 51 -20.11 20.56 1.84
C SER A 51 -20.56 19.71 3.03
N ASP A 52 -20.68 18.39 2.83
CA ASP A 52 -21.11 17.44 3.87
C ASP A 52 -20.10 17.39 5.03
N LEU A 53 -18.80 17.26 4.72
CA LEU A 53 -17.76 17.23 5.74
C LEU A 53 -17.60 18.57 6.47
N SER A 54 -17.82 19.69 5.78
CA SER A 54 -17.81 21.02 6.41
C SER A 54 -18.93 21.17 7.43
N ASP A 55 -20.13 20.71 7.11
CA ASP A 55 -21.28 20.74 8.03
C ASP A 55 -21.05 19.79 9.23
N ALA A 56 -20.64 18.54 8.95
CA ALA A 56 -20.44 17.52 9.97
C ALA A 56 -19.31 17.85 10.97
N TYR A 57 -18.30 18.61 10.54
CA TYR A 57 -17.08 18.88 11.31
C TYR A 57 -16.73 20.36 11.43
N ALA A 58 -17.71 21.26 11.38
CA ALA A 58 -17.52 22.72 11.29
C ALA A 58 -16.50 23.32 12.29
N GLU A 59 -16.35 22.75 13.49
CA GLU A 59 -15.42 23.24 14.51
C GLU A 59 -13.96 22.80 14.31
N LYS A 60 -13.72 21.76 13.51
CA LYS A 60 -12.40 21.14 13.35
C LYS A 60 -11.99 20.85 11.90
N ALA A 61 -12.87 21.12 10.94
CA ALA A 61 -12.61 20.82 9.54
C ALA A 61 -11.43 21.68 9.01
N PRO A 62 -10.53 21.09 8.22
CA PRO A 62 -9.51 21.86 7.50
C PRO A 62 -10.17 22.71 6.40
N ILE A 63 -9.38 23.59 5.78
CA ILE A 63 -9.81 24.32 4.59
C ILE A 63 -9.94 23.31 3.44
N PHE A 64 -11.17 23.07 2.98
CA PHE A 64 -11.39 22.24 1.80
C PHE A 64 -11.14 23.04 0.52
N ASP A 65 -10.44 22.40 -0.41
CA ASP A 65 -10.21 22.90 -1.76
C ASP A 65 -10.49 21.79 -2.79
N VAL A 66 -10.92 22.15 -3.99
CA VAL A 66 -11.20 21.20 -5.07
C VAL A 66 -10.36 21.54 -6.28
N ALA A 67 -9.52 20.59 -6.70
CA ALA A 67 -8.75 20.68 -7.93
C ALA A 67 -9.23 19.61 -8.94
N LEU A 68 -9.46 20.02 -10.19
CA LEU A 68 -9.99 19.16 -11.24
C LEU A 68 -8.98 18.86 -12.35
N ARG A 69 -7.81 19.50 -12.30
CA ARG A 69 -6.72 19.32 -13.26
C ARG A 69 -5.41 19.06 -12.51
N PRO A 70 -4.51 18.23 -13.06
CA PRO A 70 -3.22 17.93 -12.42
C PRO A 70 -2.36 19.15 -12.09
N GLU A 71 -2.40 20.20 -12.92
CA GLU A 71 -1.63 21.43 -12.72
C GLU A 71 -2.11 22.29 -11.54
N ASP A 72 -3.34 22.06 -11.05
CA ASP A 72 -3.93 22.80 -9.93
C ASP A 72 -3.59 22.15 -8.56
N ILE A 73 -2.79 21.08 -8.56
CA ILE A 73 -2.44 20.35 -7.33
C ILE A 73 -1.42 21.15 -6.51
N VAL A 74 -1.76 21.41 -5.26
CA VAL A 74 -0.90 22.17 -4.32
C VAL A 74 -0.95 21.52 -2.94
N ALA A 75 0.16 20.89 -2.52
CA ALA A 75 0.28 20.27 -1.20
C ALA A 75 1.74 19.99 -0.81
N ASP A 76 1.98 19.74 0.47
CA ASP A 76 3.22 19.18 1.00
C ASP A 76 3.22 17.64 0.95
N VAL A 77 2.04 17.03 1.15
CA VAL A 77 1.84 15.57 1.05
C VAL A 77 0.74 15.26 0.04
N ILE A 78 1.06 14.45 -0.96
CA ILE A 78 0.13 14.07 -2.04
C ILE A 78 -0.19 12.59 -1.92
N VAL A 79 -1.47 12.24 -1.81
CA VAL A 79 -1.95 10.86 -1.77
C VAL A 79 -2.54 10.48 -3.12
N MET A 80 -1.89 9.56 -3.83
CA MET A 80 -2.32 9.09 -5.15
C MET A 80 -3.20 7.84 -5.06
N THR A 81 -4.52 8.04 -5.13
CA THR A 81 -5.54 6.97 -5.13
C THR A 81 -6.23 6.78 -6.49
N ALA A 82 -6.02 7.70 -7.43
CA ALA A 82 -6.63 7.65 -8.76
C ALA A 82 -6.06 6.51 -9.63
N GLY A 83 -6.95 5.88 -10.39
CA GLY A 83 -6.64 4.82 -11.34
C GLY A 83 -7.88 3.99 -11.66
N ALA A 84 -7.84 3.27 -12.77
CA ALA A 84 -8.69 2.12 -13.01
C ALA A 84 -8.44 1.05 -11.95
N THR A 85 -9.47 0.23 -11.67
CA THR A 85 -9.41 -0.90 -10.74
C THR A 85 -9.89 -2.18 -11.42
N VAL A 86 -9.40 -3.34 -10.97
CA VAL A 86 -9.87 -4.66 -11.43
C VAL A 86 -11.33 -4.86 -11.00
N GLY A 87 -12.17 -5.38 -11.92
CA GLY A 87 -13.61 -5.58 -11.67
C GLY A 87 -14.55 -4.70 -12.52
N GLY A 88 -14.01 -4.07 -13.57
CA GLY A 88 -14.76 -3.36 -14.62
C GLY A 88 -14.39 -3.88 -16.02
N GLN A 89 -14.02 -2.99 -16.94
CA GLN A 89 -13.52 -3.37 -18.29
C GLN A 89 -12.11 -4.02 -18.27
N VAL A 90 -11.41 -3.95 -17.14
CA VAL A 90 -10.04 -4.45 -16.96
C VAL A 90 -10.09 -5.80 -16.26
N THR A 91 -9.60 -6.83 -16.94
CA THR A 91 -9.64 -8.23 -16.47
C THR A 91 -8.26 -8.79 -16.12
N SER A 92 -7.17 -8.14 -16.53
CA SER A 92 -5.80 -8.55 -16.22
C SER A 92 -4.96 -7.44 -15.57
N ARG A 93 -3.88 -7.84 -14.91
CA ARG A 93 -2.90 -6.90 -14.34
C ARG A 93 -2.19 -6.07 -15.41
N SER A 94 -1.91 -6.66 -16.58
CA SER A 94 -1.30 -5.92 -17.71
C SER A 94 -2.22 -4.85 -18.27
N GLN A 95 -3.51 -5.16 -18.46
CA GLN A 95 -4.50 -4.15 -18.87
C GLN A 95 -4.64 -3.03 -17.83
N LEU A 96 -4.54 -3.37 -16.53
CA LEU A 96 -4.54 -2.37 -15.46
C LEU A 96 -3.32 -1.44 -15.55
N ALA A 97 -2.13 -2.01 -15.79
CA ALA A 97 -0.90 -1.24 -16.00
C ALA A 97 -1.04 -0.29 -17.21
N SER A 98 -1.47 -0.79 -18.37
CA SER A 98 -1.67 0.04 -19.57
C SER A 98 -2.70 1.15 -19.37
N ALA A 99 -3.80 0.87 -18.65
CA ALA A 99 -4.81 1.89 -18.37
C ALA A 99 -4.33 2.97 -17.39
N ASN A 100 -3.50 2.60 -16.42
CA ASN A 100 -3.08 3.50 -15.35
C ASN A 100 -1.78 4.26 -15.64
N LEU A 101 -0.89 3.72 -16.49
CA LEU A 101 0.34 4.39 -16.88
C LEU A 101 0.13 5.84 -17.38
N PRO A 102 -0.76 6.14 -18.35
CA PRO A 102 -0.97 7.52 -18.80
C PRO A 102 -1.50 8.44 -17.68
N ILE A 103 -2.28 7.90 -16.74
CA ILE A 103 -2.76 8.65 -15.57
C ILE A 103 -1.57 9.01 -14.68
N PHE A 104 -0.68 8.05 -14.39
CA PHE A 104 0.50 8.26 -13.56
C PHE A 104 1.46 9.27 -14.20
N GLU A 105 1.73 9.14 -15.50
CA GLU A 105 2.60 10.08 -16.23
C GLU A 105 2.05 11.51 -16.19
N SER A 106 0.74 11.67 -16.41
CA SER A 106 0.09 12.98 -16.39
C SER A 106 0.26 13.68 -15.04
N TYR A 107 -0.08 13.01 -13.94
CA TYR A 107 0.05 13.59 -12.60
C TYR A 107 1.52 13.78 -12.20
N ALA A 108 2.38 12.80 -12.42
CA ALA A 108 3.80 12.90 -12.06
C ALA A 108 4.49 14.06 -12.78
N LYS A 109 4.20 14.25 -14.08
CA LYS A 109 4.72 15.38 -14.87
C LYS A 109 4.17 16.71 -14.38
N ALA A 110 2.86 16.79 -14.10
CA ALA A 110 2.26 18.03 -13.64
C ALA A 110 2.82 18.48 -12.28
N ILE A 111 2.97 17.55 -11.33
CA ILE A 111 3.56 17.82 -10.02
C ILE A 111 5.03 18.24 -10.16
N ALA A 112 5.79 17.59 -11.04
CA ALA A 112 7.19 17.98 -11.29
C ALA A 112 7.33 19.40 -11.89
N GLN A 113 6.32 19.86 -12.63
CA GLN A 113 6.34 21.15 -13.32
C GLN A 113 5.77 22.30 -12.48
N HIS A 114 4.72 22.04 -11.69
CA HIS A 114 3.96 23.08 -10.99
C HIS A 114 4.09 22.98 -9.47
N GLY A 115 4.62 21.88 -8.94
CA GLY A 115 4.91 21.73 -7.53
C GLY A 115 6.04 22.65 -7.05
N TYR A 116 6.12 22.79 -5.73
CA TYR A 116 7.19 23.44 -4.99
C TYR A 116 8.50 22.64 -4.95
N GLY A 117 8.46 21.33 -5.26
CA GLY A 117 9.66 20.50 -5.40
C GLY A 117 10.11 19.79 -4.11
N HIS A 118 9.30 19.84 -3.05
CA HIS A 118 9.54 19.14 -1.78
C HIS A 118 8.43 18.15 -1.39
N GLU A 119 7.43 17.96 -2.25
CA GLU A 119 6.23 17.17 -1.95
C GLU A 119 6.57 15.70 -1.72
N VAL A 120 5.97 15.09 -0.70
CA VAL A 120 6.02 13.65 -0.49
C VAL A 120 4.78 13.01 -1.12
N VAL A 121 4.99 12.07 -2.05
CA VAL A 121 3.91 11.36 -2.74
C VAL A 121 3.74 9.97 -2.17
N ILE A 122 2.55 9.72 -1.61
CA ILE A 122 2.11 8.42 -1.11
C ILE A 122 1.27 7.73 -2.20
N ILE A 123 1.77 6.62 -2.73
CA ILE A 123 1.09 5.83 -3.75
C ILE A 123 0.22 4.76 -3.12
N VAL A 124 -1.09 4.81 -3.42
CA VAL A 124 -2.09 3.83 -3.00
C VAL A 124 -2.62 3.01 -4.16
N THR A 125 -2.73 3.63 -5.33
CA THR A 125 -3.26 3.03 -6.55
C THR A 125 -2.37 1.88 -7.08
N ASN A 126 -3.01 0.91 -7.74
CA ASN A 126 -2.34 -0.27 -8.28
C ASN A 126 -2.18 -0.19 -9.81
N PRO A 127 -1.13 -0.80 -10.41
CA PRO A 127 -0.02 -1.49 -9.74
C PRO A 127 0.92 -0.50 -9.03
N VAL A 128 1.13 -0.69 -7.73
CA VAL A 128 1.88 0.26 -6.89
C VAL A 128 3.33 0.41 -7.35
N GLU A 129 3.97 -0.69 -7.78
CA GLU A 129 5.36 -0.66 -8.27
C GLU A 129 5.50 0.17 -9.56
N LEU A 130 4.50 0.13 -10.44
CA LEU A 130 4.48 0.93 -11.68
C LEU A 130 4.36 2.43 -11.35
N ALA A 131 3.41 2.79 -10.49
CA ALA A 131 3.27 4.17 -10.04
C ALA A 131 4.53 4.67 -9.34
N VAL A 132 5.14 3.87 -8.45
CA VAL A 132 6.40 4.23 -7.79
C VAL A 132 7.51 4.46 -8.82
N ALA A 133 7.65 3.62 -9.84
CA ALA A 133 8.64 3.82 -10.91
C ALA A 133 8.42 5.17 -11.64
N VAL A 134 7.19 5.41 -12.10
CA VAL A 134 6.83 6.61 -12.88
C VAL A 134 7.04 7.87 -12.06
N PHE A 135 6.47 7.94 -10.85
CA PHE A 135 6.61 9.12 -10.00
C PHE A 135 8.06 9.34 -9.56
N SER A 136 8.82 8.28 -9.25
CA SER A 136 10.23 8.42 -8.85
C SER A 136 11.10 8.99 -9.97
N ARG A 137 10.78 8.70 -11.24
CA ARG A 137 11.50 9.25 -12.39
C ARG A 137 11.33 10.76 -12.53
N HIS A 138 10.15 11.29 -12.19
CA HIS A 138 9.83 12.71 -12.32
C HIS A 138 10.16 13.52 -11.04
N LEU A 139 9.98 12.93 -9.87
CA LEU A 139 10.07 13.63 -8.58
C LEU A 139 11.32 13.28 -7.78
N GLY A 140 12.03 12.21 -8.14
CA GLY A 140 13.12 11.66 -7.34
C GLY A 140 12.62 10.65 -6.31
N ARG A 141 13.36 9.54 -6.19
CA ARG A 141 12.95 8.35 -5.43
C ARG A 141 12.62 8.59 -3.96
N HIS A 142 13.35 9.46 -3.26
CA HIS A 142 13.20 9.68 -1.81
C HIS A 142 11.87 10.34 -1.42
N ARG A 143 11.18 10.95 -2.39
CA ARG A 143 9.88 11.61 -2.17
C ARG A 143 8.69 10.70 -2.42
N VAL A 144 8.89 9.49 -2.95
CA VAL A 144 7.79 8.61 -3.41
C VAL A 144 7.77 7.33 -2.57
N ILE A 145 6.63 7.04 -1.96
CA ILE A 145 6.44 5.86 -1.09
C ILE A 145 5.11 5.19 -1.44
N GLY A 146 5.14 3.91 -1.81
CA GLY A 146 3.93 3.10 -1.94
C GLY A 146 3.55 2.38 -0.64
N VAL A 147 2.26 2.25 -0.36
CA VAL A 147 1.73 1.70 0.92
C VAL A 147 1.48 0.19 0.92
N GLY A 148 1.66 -0.50 -0.21
CA GLY A 148 1.32 -1.92 -0.37
C GLY A 148 2.00 -2.82 0.66
N ALA A 149 3.33 -2.73 0.74
CA ALA A 149 4.14 -3.54 1.66
C ALA A 149 3.90 -3.15 3.12
N TYR A 150 3.45 -1.91 3.35
CA TYR A 150 3.14 -1.43 4.70
C TYR A 150 1.86 -2.11 5.17
N SER A 151 0.83 -2.13 4.33
CA SER A 151 -0.42 -2.86 4.57
C SER A 151 -0.18 -4.35 4.78
N ASP A 152 0.63 -4.98 3.91
CA ASP A 152 0.96 -6.40 4.02
C ASP A 152 1.73 -6.71 5.31
N THR A 153 2.67 -5.84 5.71
CA THR A 153 3.41 -5.95 6.97
C THR A 153 2.47 -5.85 8.18
N LEU A 154 1.50 -4.94 8.18
CA LEU A 154 0.58 -4.78 9.30
C LEU A 154 -0.41 -5.94 9.39
N ARG A 155 -0.83 -6.51 8.24
CA ARG A 155 -1.60 -7.76 8.17
C ARG A 155 -0.79 -8.93 8.72
N PHE A 156 0.45 -9.09 8.31
CA PHE A 156 1.32 -10.17 8.81
C PHE A 156 1.48 -10.12 10.34
N ARG A 157 1.78 -8.93 10.87
CA ARG A 157 1.85 -8.72 12.33
C ARG A 157 0.53 -8.99 13.03
N ARG A 158 -0.61 -8.69 12.39
CA ARG A 158 -1.95 -8.97 12.94
C ARG A 158 -2.21 -10.47 12.99
N GLU A 159 -1.91 -11.20 11.92
CA GLU A 159 -2.17 -12.64 11.86
C GLU A 159 -1.31 -13.42 12.87
N ILE A 160 -0.02 -13.08 13.01
CA ILE A 160 0.84 -13.62 14.07
C ILE A 160 0.28 -13.30 15.45
N ALA A 161 -0.13 -12.04 15.69
CA ALA A 161 -0.64 -11.63 16.99
C ALA A 161 -1.94 -12.36 17.37
N THR A 162 -2.83 -12.59 16.38
CA THR A 162 -4.05 -13.40 16.55
C THR A 162 -3.71 -14.83 16.98
N ASP A 163 -2.78 -15.50 16.28
CA ASP A 163 -2.40 -16.90 16.57
C ASP A 163 -1.68 -17.07 17.92
N LEU A 164 -1.08 -15.99 18.44
CA LEU A 164 -0.42 -15.96 19.74
C LEU A 164 -1.32 -15.44 20.87
N GLY A 165 -2.50 -14.92 20.56
CA GLY A 165 -3.38 -14.29 21.56
C GLY A 165 -2.78 -13.02 22.19
N VAL A 166 -1.96 -12.27 21.45
CA VAL A 166 -1.30 -11.05 21.94
C VAL A 166 -1.75 -9.80 21.17
N ARG A 167 -1.37 -8.62 21.67
CA ARG A 167 -1.59 -7.35 20.96
C ARG A 167 -0.63 -7.23 19.78
N ARG A 168 -1.11 -6.75 18.63
CA ARG A 168 -0.31 -6.54 17.40
C ARG A 168 0.93 -5.67 17.63
N GLN A 169 0.84 -4.69 18.52
CA GLN A 169 1.92 -3.78 18.90
C GLN A 169 3.12 -4.51 19.54
N LEU A 170 2.90 -5.70 20.13
CA LEU A 170 3.96 -6.54 20.69
C LEU A 170 4.68 -7.37 19.63
N VAL A 171 4.15 -7.46 18.42
CA VAL A 171 4.73 -8.21 17.30
C VAL A 171 5.45 -7.24 16.37
N GLN A 172 6.72 -7.51 16.11
CA GLN A 172 7.51 -6.91 15.03
C GLN A 172 7.71 -7.95 13.93
N GLY A 173 7.90 -7.47 12.71
CA GLY A 173 8.12 -8.28 11.52
C GLY A 173 7.84 -7.45 10.27
N PHE A 174 8.39 -7.86 9.15
CA PHE A 174 8.24 -7.18 7.87
C PHE A 174 7.80 -8.16 6.78
N VAL A 175 6.98 -7.66 5.86
CA VAL A 175 6.78 -8.25 4.54
C VAL A 175 7.45 -7.33 3.53
N VAL A 176 8.25 -7.89 2.64
CA VAL A 176 9.00 -7.18 1.60
C VAL A 176 8.64 -7.74 0.22
N GLY A 177 9.22 -7.21 -0.85
CA GLY A 177 8.96 -7.69 -2.21
C GLY A 177 7.80 -6.96 -2.89
N GLU A 178 7.14 -7.65 -3.81
CA GLU A 178 5.97 -7.14 -4.54
C GLU A 178 4.74 -7.07 -3.62
N HIS A 179 3.90 -6.06 -3.80
CA HIS A 179 2.55 -6.11 -3.27
C HIS A 179 1.72 -7.20 -3.99
N GLY A 180 1.33 -8.24 -3.26
CA GLY A 180 0.53 -9.35 -3.78
C GLY A 180 1.28 -10.68 -3.82
N GLU A 181 1.28 -11.36 -4.98
CA GLU A 181 1.76 -12.75 -5.08
C GLU A 181 3.28 -12.89 -4.92
N GLY A 182 4.04 -11.87 -5.32
CA GLY A 182 5.50 -11.83 -5.14
C GLY A 182 5.96 -11.27 -3.78
N MET A 183 5.10 -11.21 -2.77
CA MET A 183 5.51 -10.78 -1.43
C MET A 183 6.42 -11.83 -0.77
N VAL A 184 7.30 -11.37 0.12
CA VAL A 184 8.23 -12.21 0.88
C VAL A 184 8.06 -11.91 2.37
N PRO A 185 7.34 -12.76 3.13
CA PRO A 185 7.24 -12.64 4.58
C PRO A 185 8.60 -12.93 5.23
N LEU A 186 9.16 -11.95 5.95
CA LEU A 186 10.46 -12.10 6.59
C LEU A 186 10.32 -12.70 7.98
N TRP A 187 10.21 -14.03 8.05
CA TRP A 187 10.18 -14.78 9.31
C TRP A 187 11.45 -14.54 10.14
N SER A 188 12.61 -14.30 9.51
CA SER A 188 13.84 -13.90 10.19
C SER A 188 13.67 -12.64 11.05
N SER A 189 12.84 -11.69 10.59
CA SER A 189 12.59 -10.40 11.23
C SER A 189 11.56 -10.45 12.37
N VAL A 190 10.83 -11.56 12.54
CA VAL A 190 9.73 -11.65 13.50
C VAL A 190 10.24 -11.61 14.94
N LYS A 191 9.85 -10.59 15.71
CA LYS A 191 10.13 -10.53 17.15
C LYS A 191 8.82 -10.32 17.89
N VAL A 192 8.71 -10.93 19.07
CA VAL A 192 7.57 -10.75 19.96
C VAL A 192 8.11 -10.27 21.30
N HIS A 193 7.61 -9.14 21.76
CA HIS A 193 8.06 -8.55 23.02
C HIS A 193 7.87 -9.53 24.18
N GLY A 194 8.93 -9.74 24.97
CA GLY A 194 8.93 -10.66 26.10
C GLY A 194 9.26 -12.12 25.76
N MET A 195 9.51 -12.47 24.49
CA MET A 195 9.91 -13.83 24.11
C MET A 195 11.43 -13.95 23.90
N THR A 196 11.98 -15.08 24.33
CA THR A 196 13.37 -15.51 24.11
C THR A 196 13.59 -15.97 22.67
N PRO A 197 14.85 -16.00 22.18
CA PRO A 197 15.17 -16.56 20.87
C PRO A 197 14.70 -18.00 20.69
N GLU A 198 14.76 -18.82 21.73
CA GLU A 198 14.31 -20.22 21.75
C GLU A 198 12.80 -20.32 21.51
N GLU A 199 12.00 -19.54 22.27
CA GLU A 199 10.54 -19.48 22.12
C GLU A 199 10.16 -18.96 20.73
N LEU A 200 10.86 -17.95 20.21
CA LEU A 200 10.63 -17.45 18.86
C LEU A 200 10.89 -18.51 17.79
N ARG A 201 11.94 -19.33 17.92
CA ARG A 201 12.19 -20.43 16.97
C ARG A 201 11.06 -21.45 16.98
N GLU A 202 10.58 -21.84 18.15
CA GLU A 202 9.47 -22.80 18.27
C GLU A 202 8.16 -22.24 17.69
N ILE A 203 7.84 -20.99 18.04
CA ILE A 203 6.64 -20.32 17.55
C ILE A 203 6.68 -20.15 16.04
N ARG A 204 7.80 -19.69 15.45
CA ARG A 204 7.92 -19.55 13.99
C ARG A 204 7.65 -20.88 13.30
N ARG A 205 8.26 -21.98 13.77
CA ARG A 205 8.01 -23.32 13.22
C ARG A 205 6.53 -23.71 13.28
N ARG A 206 5.84 -23.39 14.39
CA ARG A 206 4.40 -23.66 14.55
C ARG A 206 3.54 -22.81 13.61
N LEU A 207 3.81 -21.50 13.53
CA LEU A 207 3.03 -20.57 12.73
C LEU A 207 3.22 -20.75 11.22
N GLN A 208 4.43 -21.13 10.80
CA GLN A 208 4.74 -21.48 9.41
C GLN A 208 4.09 -22.80 8.98
N GLN A 209 3.67 -23.66 9.91
CA GLN A 209 3.08 -24.98 9.61
C GLN A 209 3.96 -25.83 8.66
N GLY A 210 5.29 -25.67 8.72
CA GLY A 210 6.24 -26.37 7.86
C GLY A 210 6.42 -25.76 6.45
N LEU A 211 5.74 -24.65 6.14
CA LEU A 211 5.91 -23.93 4.88
C LEU A 211 7.24 -23.16 4.85
N SER A 212 8.09 -23.46 3.86
CA SER A 212 9.26 -22.62 3.56
C SER A 212 8.83 -21.37 2.80
N VAL A 213 9.57 -20.28 2.99
CA VAL A 213 9.41 -19.04 2.20
C VAL A 213 9.56 -19.29 0.70
N ARG A 214 10.34 -20.32 0.29
CA ARG A 214 10.48 -20.71 -1.12
C ARG A 214 9.18 -21.23 -1.73
N ASP A 215 8.39 -21.95 -0.93
CA ASP A 215 7.15 -22.58 -1.37
C ASP A 215 5.96 -21.62 -1.27
N PHE A 216 6.17 -20.42 -0.72
CA PHE A 216 5.11 -19.45 -0.45
C PHE A 216 4.32 -19.04 -1.71
N PRO A 217 4.94 -18.67 -2.85
CA PRO A 217 4.16 -18.27 -4.04
C PRO A 217 3.29 -19.41 -4.58
N ASP A 218 3.82 -20.63 -4.62
CA ASP A 218 3.08 -21.80 -5.08
C ASP A 218 1.95 -22.16 -4.10
N ALA A 219 2.19 -22.03 -2.79
CA ALA A 219 1.18 -22.20 -1.77
C ALA A 219 0.06 -21.17 -1.92
N VAL A 220 0.38 -19.89 -2.12
CA VAL A 220 -0.63 -18.84 -2.39
C VAL A 220 -1.50 -19.21 -3.60
N LEU A 221 -0.89 -19.67 -4.70
CA LEU A 221 -1.64 -20.06 -5.89
C LEU A 221 -2.58 -21.24 -5.62
N ARG A 222 -2.09 -22.29 -4.93
CA ARG A 222 -2.89 -23.45 -4.53
C ARG A 222 -4.06 -23.03 -3.63
N GLU A 223 -3.80 -22.21 -2.61
CA GLU A 223 -4.83 -21.78 -1.68
C GLU A 223 -5.89 -20.87 -2.32
N LYS A 224 -5.51 -20.03 -3.28
CA LYS A 224 -6.48 -19.28 -4.09
C LYS A 224 -7.41 -20.22 -4.87
N GLN A 225 -6.88 -21.29 -5.46
CA GLN A 225 -7.68 -22.30 -6.16
C GLN A 225 -8.63 -23.03 -5.20
N SER A 226 -8.16 -23.43 -4.03
CA SER A 226 -8.97 -24.06 -2.98
C SER A 226 -10.11 -23.15 -2.53
N VAL A 227 -9.82 -21.88 -2.25
CA VAL A 227 -10.83 -20.87 -1.88
C VAL A 227 -11.85 -20.66 -2.99
N MET A 228 -11.41 -20.56 -4.25
CA MET A 228 -12.32 -20.41 -5.38
C MET A 228 -13.23 -21.63 -5.56
N ALA A 229 -12.73 -22.85 -5.30
CA ALA A 229 -13.56 -24.05 -5.29
C ALA A 229 -14.59 -24.02 -4.15
N ILE A 230 -14.18 -23.62 -2.95
CA ILE A 230 -15.10 -23.49 -1.79
C ILE A 230 -16.20 -22.48 -2.08
N ILE A 231 -15.88 -21.30 -2.62
CA ILE A 231 -16.88 -20.25 -2.94
C ILE A 231 -17.87 -20.72 -4.02
N LYS A 232 -17.46 -21.59 -4.94
CA LYS A 232 -18.37 -22.16 -5.95
C LYS A 232 -19.37 -23.15 -5.35
N THR A 233 -19.00 -23.87 -4.30
CA THR A 233 -19.81 -24.96 -3.72
C THR A 233 -20.46 -24.62 -2.38
N GLY A 234 -20.00 -23.55 -1.72
CA GLY A 234 -20.40 -23.15 -0.37
C GLY A 234 -20.53 -21.64 -0.27
N ASP A 235 -20.92 -21.17 0.91
CA ASP A 235 -21.01 -19.73 1.17
C ASP A 235 -19.64 -19.10 1.45
N ILE A 236 -19.59 -17.77 1.38
CA ILE A 236 -18.38 -16.99 1.66
C ILE A 236 -17.85 -17.22 3.08
N ALA A 237 -18.72 -17.56 4.05
CA ALA A 237 -18.32 -17.80 5.42
C ALA A 237 -17.49 -19.09 5.56
N GLN A 238 -17.78 -20.12 4.76
CA GLN A 238 -16.95 -21.32 4.68
C GLN A 238 -15.54 -21.00 4.15
N ALA A 239 -15.43 -20.11 3.16
CA ALA A 239 -14.13 -19.67 2.66
C ALA A 239 -13.32 -18.94 3.76
N TYR A 240 -13.94 -18.07 4.56
CA TYR A 240 -13.26 -17.45 5.70
C TYR A 240 -12.80 -18.47 6.75
N ARG A 241 -13.65 -19.44 7.12
CA ARG A 241 -13.28 -20.51 8.05
C ARG A 241 -12.11 -21.34 7.55
N TYR A 242 -12.06 -21.62 6.25
CA TYR A 242 -10.92 -22.30 5.62
C TYR A 242 -9.65 -21.46 5.75
N VAL A 243 -9.72 -20.18 5.40
CA VAL A 243 -8.57 -19.27 5.46
C VAL A 243 -8.04 -19.14 6.89
N ASP A 244 -8.90 -19.08 7.91
CA ASP A 244 -8.48 -18.98 9.31
C ASP A 244 -7.64 -20.19 9.77
N GLY A 245 -7.70 -21.34 9.06
CA GLY A 245 -6.86 -22.52 9.30
C GLY A 245 -5.48 -22.48 8.65
N LEU A 246 -5.25 -21.60 7.66
CA LEU A 246 -3.96 -21.49 6.95
C LEU A 246 -2.88 -20.89 7.85
N SER A 247 -1.60 -21.04 7.46
CA SER A 247 -0.48 -20.39 8.14
C SER A 247 -0.60 -18.86 8.14
N SER A 248 -0.03 -18.19 9.14
CA SER A 248 -0.24 -16.75 9.37
C SER A 248 0.21 -15.89 8.18
N ASP A 249 1.24 -16.32 7.46
CA ASP A 249 1.74 -15.67 6.25
C ASP A 249 0.79 -15.84 5.05
N LEU A 250 0.25 -17.03 4.80
CA LEU A 250 -0.71 -17.25 3.72
C LEU A 250 -1.97 -16.40 3.91
N ARG A 251 -2.45 -16.25 5.15
CA ARG A 251 -3.63 -15.42 5.44
C ARG A 251 -3.44 -13.96 5.04
N VAL A 252 -2.21 -13.44 4.97
CA VAL A 252 -1.91 -12.08 4.51
C VAL A 252 -2.37 -11.84 3.08
N VAL A 253 -2.29 -12.86 2.22
CA VAL A 253 -2.72 -12.77 0.81
C VAL A 253 -4.14 -13.28 0.62
N ILE A 254 -4.45 -14.44 1.19
CA ILE A 254 -5.67 -15.16 0.87
C ILE A 254 -6.89 -14.48 1.50
N LYS A 255 -6.77 -13.89 2.70
CA LYS A 255 -7.89 -13.22 3.36
C LYS A 255 -8.36 -11.97 2.59
N PRO A 256 -7.47 -11.02 2.18
CA PRO A 256 -7.88 -9.94 1.27
C PRO A 256 -8.46 -10.42 -0.06
N PHE A 257 -7.96 -11.54 -0.60
CA PHE A 257 -8.51 -12.14 -1.81
C PHE A 257 -9.96 -12.61 -1.62
N VAL A 258 -10.27 -13.31 -0.52
CA VAL A 258 -11.65 -13.67 -0.15
C VAL A 258 -12.52 -12.42 0.03
N THR A 259 -12.00 -11.38 0.69
CA THR A 259 -12.73 -10.11 0.84
C THR A 259 -13.09 -9.48 -0.50
N GLN A 260 -12.17 -9.49 -1.47
CA GLN A 260 -12.46 -9.00 -2.81
C GLN A 260 -13.57 -9.81 -3.50
N LEU A 261 -13.55 -11.14 -3.35
CA LEU A 261 -14.56 -12.03 -3.92
C LEU A 261 -15.93 -11.89 -3.26
N SER A 262 -16.00 -11.41 -2.02
CA SER A 262 -17.27 -11.13 -1.34
C SER A 262 -17.97 -9.86 -1.85
N GLY A 263 -17.41 -9.18 -2.85
CA GLY A 263 -17.87 -7.87 -3.33
C GLY A 263 -17.46 -6.70 -2.44
N ALA A 264 -16.82 -6.97 -1.29
CA ALA A 264 -16.22 -5.95 -0.46
C ALA A 264 -14.87 -5.52 -1.04
N LYS A 265 -14.43 -4.30 -0.75
CA LYS A 265 -13.09 -3.82 -1.06
C LYS A 265 -12.34 -3.59 0.25
N THR A 266 -11.02 -3.73 0.23
CA THR A 266 -10.16 -3.50 1.41
C THR A 266 -9.88 -2.00 1.62
N ILE A 267 -10.91 -1.17 1.53
CA ILE A 267 -10.84 0.29 1.59
C ILE A 267 -10.34 0.76 2.96
N ALA A 268 -11.00 0.34 4.05
CA ALA A 268 -10.67 0.78 5.41
C ALA A 268 -9.23 0.44 5.82
N ALA A 269 -8.76 -0.76 5.48
CA ALA A 269 -7.38 -1.18 5.77
C ALA A 269 -6.36 -0.31 5.02
N THR A 270 -6.62 -0.01 3.75
CA THR A 270 -5.73 0.79 2.92
C THR A 270 -5.73 2.26 3.35
N ALA A 271 -6.92 2.80 3.64
CA ALA A 271 -7.10 4.17 4.09
C ALA A 271 -6.39 4.41 5.43
N ASN A 272 -6.58 3.52 6.40
CA ASN A 272 -5.95 3.64 7.73
C ASN A 272 -4.42 3.69 7.63
N VAL A 273 -3.82 2.76 6.87
CA VAL A 273 -2.36 2.72 6.68
C VAL A 273 -1.83 3.98 5.99
N THR A 274 -2.61 4.52 5.05
CA THR A 274 -2.28 5.77 4.35
C THR A 274 -2.37 6.97 5.28
N VAL A 275 -3.45 7.07 6.06
CA VAL A 275 -3.71 8.15 7.02
C VAL A 275 -2.67 8.14 8.14
N ASP A 276 -2.30 6.97 8.66
CA ASP A 276 -1.21 6.80 9.63
C ASP A 276 0.11 7.36 9.11
N LEU A 277 0.42 7.11 7.83
CA LEU A 277 1.63 7.60 7.18
C LEU A 277 1.57 9.13 6.98
N VAL A 278 0.45 9.66 6.45
CA VAL A 278 0.23 11.11 6.30
C VAL A 278 0.38 11.81 7.65
N HIS A 279 -0.32 11.34 8.67
CA HIS A 279 -0.30 11.93 10.01
C HIS A 279 1.11 11.95 10.61
N SER A 280 1.89 10.90 10.38
CA SER A 280 3.28 10.83 10.88
C SER A 280 4.22 11.80 10.19
N LEU A 281 4.05 11.99 8.86
CA LEU A 281 4.79 13.00 8.09
C LEU A 281 4.48 14.41 8.60
N LEU A 282 3.19 14.75 8.76
CA LEU A 282 2.75 16.06 9.22
C LEU A 282 3.21 16.38 10.65
N GLN A 283 3.25 15.37 11.53
CA GLN A 283 3.73 15.52 12.91
C GLN A 283 5.25 15.62 13.04
N GLY A 284 6.00 15.58 11.94
CA GLY A 284 7.46 15.63 12.02
C GLY A 284 8.09 14.33 12.54
N LYS A 285 7.33 13.23 12.60
CA LYS A 285 7.78 11.99 13.26
C LYS A 285 8.53 11.09 12.30
N GLU A 286 9.65 10.56 12.77
CA GLU A 286 10.32 9.46 12.09
C GLU A 286 9.61 8.14 12.38
N MET A 287 9.49 7.29 11.36
CA MET A 287 8.97 5.93 11.54
C MET A 287 9.60 4.92 10.60
N VAL A 288 9.64 3.67 11.04
CA VAL A 288 10.05 2.54 10.21
C VAL A 288 8.81 1.82 9.70
N VAL A 289 8.67 1.76 8.38
CA VAL A 289 7.60 1.03 7.68
C VAL A 289 8.19 0.20 6.57
N SER A 290 7.49 -0.83 6.10
CA SER A 290 7.84 -1.47 4.83
C SER A 290 7.14 -0.71 3.71
N GLY A 291 7.85 0.06 2.88
CA GLY A 291 7.26 0.85 1.80
C GLY A 291 7.74 0.40 0.44
N GLN A 292 6.91 0.49 -0.60
CA GLN A 292 7.39 0.36 -1.98
C GLN A 292 8.16 1.62 -2.35
N VAL A 293 9.45 1.48 -2.61
CA VAL A 293 10.32 2.59 -3.03
C VAL A 293 11.19 2.16 -4.20
N GLN A 294 11.58 3.12 -5.04
CA GLN A 294 12.57 2.90 -6.09
C GLN A 294 13.97 2.76 -5.46
N LEU A 295 14.53 1.56 -5.52
CA LEU A 295 15.88 1.26 -5.05
C LEU A 295 16.94 1.62 -6.09
N ALA A 296 18.16 1.86 -5.61
CA ALA A 296 19.36 2.15 -6.39
C ALA A 296 20.54 1.23 -6.00
N GLY A 297 20.25 0.06 -5.43
CA GLY A 297 21.24 -0.93 -4.99
C GLY A 297 21.43 -1.03 -3.46
N GLU A 298 20.73 -0.22 -2.66
CA GLU A 298 20.96 -0.17 -1.21
C GLU A 298 20.47 -1.41 -0.45
N PHE A 299 19.70 -2.28 -1.10
CA PHE A 299 19.18 -3.50 -0.50
C PHE A 299 19.40 -4.67 -1.45
N TYR A 300 20.43 -5.47 -1.15
CA TYR A 300 20.82 -6.64 -1.94
C TYR A 300 21.07 -6.32 -3.44
N ASP A 301 21.66 -5.16 -3.74
CA ASP A 301 21.97 -4.69 -5.10
C ASP A 301 20.76 -4.53 -6.04
N ILE A 302 19.54 -4.49 -5.48
CA ILE A 302 18.31 -4.35 -6.24
C ILE A 302 18.10 -2.90 -6.69
N GLN A 303 17.71 -2.69 -7.96
CA GLN A 303 17.54 -1.36 -8.59
C GLN A 303 16.12 -1.14 -9.16
N THR A 304 15.12 -1.86 -8.66
CA THR A 304 13.71 -1.77 -9.11
C THR A 304 12.84 -1.29 -7.95
N PRO A 305 11.61 -0.78 -8.19
CA PRO A 305 10.65 -0.57 -7.12
C PRO A 305 10.39 -1.87 -6.37
N LEU A 306 10.51 -1.82 -5.04
CA LEU A 306 10.33 -2.98 -4.19
C LEU A 306 9.84 -2.55 -2.82
N GLY A 307 8.96 -3.35 -2.21
CA GLY A 307 8.62 -3.21 -0.81
C GLY A 307 9.82 -3.55 0.06
N VAL A 308 10.34 -2.59 0.82
CA VAL A 308 11.44 -2.81 1.77
C VAL A 308 11.24 -1.98 3.04
N PRO A 309 11.86 -2.37 4.18
CA PRO A 309 11.82 -1.57 5.39
C PRO A 309 12.60 -0.27 5.18
N ILE A 310 11.95 0.87 5.34
CA ILE A 310 12.52 2.21 5.15
C ILE A 310 12.32 3.05 6.40
N LEU A 311 13.25 3.97 6.63
CA LEU A 311 13.06 5.07 7.56
C LEU A 311 12.34 6.21 6.83
N VAL A 312 11.12 6.50 7.24
CA VAL A 312 10.33 7.65 6.77
C VAL A 312 10.58 8.83 7.70
N THR A 313 10.74 9.98 7.08
CA THR A 313 10.97 11.31 7.66
C THR A 313 9.98 12.30 7.04
N PRO A 314 9.82 13.51 7.56
CA PRO A 314 8.88 14.49 6.99
C PRO A 314 9.14 14.85 5.52
N SER A 315 10.37 14.65 5.03
CA SER A 315 10.76 14.92 3.64
C SER A 315 10.69 13.67 2.73
N GLY A 316 10.00 12.61 3.16
CA GLY A 316 9.93 11.32 2.47
C GLY A 316 10.80 10.27 3.15
N TRP A 317 11.37 9.33 2.41
CA TRP A 317 12.19 8.26 3.01
C TRP A 317 13.68 8.54 2.88
N SER A 318 14.45 8.26 3.94
CA SER A 318 15.87 8.62 4.01
C SER A 318 16.82 7.46 3.73
N ARG A 319 16.50 6.26 4.21
CA ARG A 319 17.32 5.06 4.03
C ARG A 319 16.51 3.79 4.13
N VAL A 320 17.03 2.72 3.53
CA VAL A 320 16.57 1.36 3.81
C VAL A 320 17.13 0.92 5.17
N VAL A 321 16.29 0.31 5.99
CA VAL A 321 16.70 -0.30 7.25
C VAL A 321 17.37 -1.63 6.94
N THR A 322 18.65 -1.75 7.31
CA THR A 322 19.44 -2.96 7.09
C THR A 322 18.88 -4.13 7.89
N LEU A 323 18.56 -5.22 7.21
CA LEU A 323 18.17 -6.50 7.79
C LEU A 323 19.07 -7.60 7.24
N GLN A 324 19.47 -8.52 8.10
CA GLN A 324 20.13 -9.75 7.67
C GLN A 324 19.06 -10.79 7.36
N LEU A 325 18.83 -11.03 6.06
CA LEU A 325 17.87 -12.03 5.60
C LEU A 325 18.45 -13.44 5.69
N TRP A 326 17.58 -14.43 5.89
CA TRP A 326 17.93 -15.82 5.65
C TRP A 326 18.16 -16.06 4.15
N ALA A 327 18.95 -17.08 3.82
CA ALA A 327 19.31 -17.36 2.42
C ALA A 327 18.09 -17.57 1.52
N GLU A 328 17.05 -18.27 2.01
CA GLU A 328 15.79 -18.45 1.29
C GLU A 328 15.01 -17.15 1.09
N GLU A 329 14.99 -16.26 2.08
CA GLU A 329 14.31 -14.96 1.99
C GLU A 329 15.02 -14.05 0.99
N ALA A 330 16.36 -14.01 1.02
CA ALA A 330 17.16 -13.25 0.06
C ALA A 330 16.97 -13.75 -1.37
N GLU A 331 16.93 -15.08 -1.57
CA GLU A 331 16.66 -15.70 -2.87
C GLU A 331 15.27 -15.31 -3.40
N MET A 332 14.24 -15.40 -2.56
CA MET A 332 12.87 -15.05 -2.95
C MET A 332 12.69 -13.56 -3.19
N LEU A 333 13.40 -12.71 -2.44
CA LEU A 333 13.44 -11.26 -2.68
C LEU A 333 14.01 -10.94 -4.06
N GLN A 334 15.12 -11.58 -4.45
CA GLN A 334 15.72 -11.39 -5.78
C GLN A 334 14.77 -11.82 -6.89
N LYS A 335 14.16 -13.01 -6.76
CA LYS A 335 13.15 -13.49 -7.73
C LYS A 335 11.96 -12.54 -7.88
N SER A 336 11.50 -11.97 -6.77
CA SER A 336 10.43 -10.96 -6.75
C SER A 336 10.86 -9.71 -7.51
N ALA A 337 12.05 -9.18 -7.22
CA ALA A 337 12.62 -8.01 -7.87
C ALA A 337 12.83 -8.23 -9.38
N GLU A 338 13.36 -9.37 -9.81
CA GLU A 338 13.51 -9.72 -11.23
C GLU A 338 12.17 -9.74 -11.95
N THR A 339 11.14 -10.29 -11.31
CA THR A 339 9.78 -10.37 -11.86
C THR A 339 9.14 -8.99 -11.98
N ILE A 340 9.33 -8.11 -10.99
CA ILE A 340 8.90 -6.71 -11.09
C ILE A 340 9.65 -6.01 -12.21
N SER A 341 10.98 -6.10 -12.25
CA SER A 341 11.82 -5.41 -13.25
C SER A 341 11.45 -5.81 -14.67
N ARG A 342 11.24 -7.11 -14.92
CA ARG A 342 10.80 -7.61 -16.23
C ARG A 342 9.44 -7.03 -16.64
N ARG A 343 8.45 -7.07 -15.73
CA ARG A 343 7.11 -6.53 -15.98
C ARG A 343 7.14 -5.03 -16.23
N LEU A 344 7.88 -4.26 -15.43
CA LEU A 344 8.00 -2.82 -15.63
C LEU A 344 8.63 -2.47 -16.99
N LYS A 345 9.63 -3.23 -17.44
CA LYS A 345 10.20 -3.06 -18.78
C LYS A 345 9.14 -3.28 -19.87
N GLU A 346 8.31 -4.32 -19.73
CA GLU A 346 7.23 -4.63 -20.66
C GLU A 346 6.16 -3.52 -20.65
N ASP A 347 5.68 -3.12 -19.47
CA ASP A 347 4.62 -2.12 -19.31
C ASP A 347 5.05 -0.73 -19.84
N LEU A 348 6.30 -0.32 -19.57
CA LEU A 348 6.85 0.96 -20.00
C LEU A 348 7.23 0.97 -21.49
N ALA A 349 7.68 -0.15 -22.06
CA ALA A 349 8.05 -0.21 -23.48
C ALA A 349 6.83 -0.13 -24.41
N GLN A 350 5.64 -0.56 -23.95
CA GLN A 350 4.41 -0.49 -24.74
C GLN A 350 3.88 0.94 -24.96
N HIS A 351 4.45 1.94 -24.30
CA HIS A 351 3.98 3.34 -24.30
C HIS A 351 5.10 4.37 -24.56
N GLY A 352 6.30 3.90 -24.97
CA GLY A 352 7.48 4.71 -25.23
C GLY A 352 7.59 5.25 -26.65
#